data_AF-A0A974PWX9-F1
#
_entry.id   AF-A0A974PWX9-F1
#
_cell.length_a   1.000
_cell.length_b   1.000
_cell.length_c   1.000
_cell.angle_alpha   90.00
_cell.angle_beta   90.00
_cell.angle_gamma   90.00
#
_symmetry.space_group_name_H-M   'P 1'
#
loop_
_entity.id
_entity.type
_entity.pdbx_description
1 polymer ?
#
loop_
_entity_poly.entity_id
_entity_poly.type
_entity_poly.pdbx_seq_one_letter_code
_entity_poly.pdbx_strand_id
1 'polypeptide(L)' 'MPEQAVDRRRCASCERWSGARSAGGDGASVLIASETATGTCVGGPWDGSERRARSACGQWLRWQALPPPAPERTE' A
#
# COMPACT_ATOMS: atom_id res chain seq x y z
N MET A 1 0.23 -15.09 0.38
CA MET A 1 0.88 -13.77 0.26
C MET A 1 0.26 -12.87 1.32
N PRO A 2 1.05 -12.21 2.18
CA PRO A 2 0.48 -11.36 3.24
C PRO A 2 -0.34 -10.20 2.66
N GLU A 3 -1.52 -9.99 3.23
CA GLU A 3 -2.43 -8.89 2.88
C GLU A 3 -2.25 -7.72 3.85
N GLN A 4 -2.21 -6.51 3.30
CA GLN A 4 -2.10 -5.26 4.06
C GLN A 4 -3.31 -4.39 3.79
N ALA A 5 -4.16 -4.22 4.80
CA ALA A 5 -5.28 -3.31 4.73
C ALA A 5 -4.81 -1.88 4.45
N VAL A 6 -5.45 -1.24 3.47
CA VAL A 6 -5.19 0.12 3.01
C VAL A 6 -5.41 1.13 4.14
N ASP A 7 -6.42 0.88 4.98
CA ASP A 7 -6.78 1.69 6.15
C ASP A 7 -5.64 1.83 7.18
N ARG A 8 -4.69 0.88 7.20
CA ARG A 8 -3.49 0.96 8.06
C ARG A 8 -2.48 2.01 7.61
N ARG A 9 -2.69 2.65 6.44
CA ARG A 9 -1.85 3.75 5.90
C ARG A 9 -0.36 3.43 5.86
N ARG A 10 -0.03 2.20 5.46
CA ARG A 10 1.35 1.68 5.39
C ARG A 10 1.98 1.95 4.02
N CYS A 11 3.30 1.83 3.93
CA CYS A 11 4.03 1.95 2.67
C CYS A 11 3.48 1.00 1.59
N ALA A 12 3.12 -0.24 1.94
CA ALA A 12 2.53 -1.21 1.01
C ALA A 12 1.31 -0.68 0.26
N SER A 13 0.45 0.10 0.90
CA SER A 13 -0.75 0.69 0.31
C SER A 13 -0.56 2.13 -0.19
N CYS A 14 0.67 2.63 -0.15
CA CYS A 14 1.00 4.00 -0.52
C CYS A 14 1.38 4.12 -2.01
N GLU A 15 0.76 5.02 -2.77
CA GLU A 15 1.11 5.29 -4.19
C GLU A 15 2.62 5.41 -4.41
N ARG A 16 3.30 6.10 -3.50
CA ARG A 16 4.73 6.42 -3.56
C ARG A 16 5.67 5.24 -3.35
N TRP A 17 5.20 4.10 -2.86
CA TRP A 17 6.08 2.95 -2.60
C TRP A 17 6.21 2.08 -3.84
N SER A 18 7.43 1.92 -4.36
CA SER A 18 7.70 1.21 -5.63
C SER A 18 8.02 -0.28 -5.47
N GLY A 19 7.80 -0.87 -4.30
CA GLY A 19 8.09 -2.29 -4.06
C GLY A 19 7.08 -3.23 -4.71
N ALA A 20 7.39 -4.53 -4.71
CA ALA A 20 6.53 -5.55 -5.28
C ALA A 20 5.22 -5.71 -4.47
N ARG A 21 4.10 -5.40 -5.12
CA ARG A 21 2.74 -5.52 -4.57
C ARG A 21 1.70 -5.76 -5.66
N SER A 22 0.56 -6.30 -5.27
CA SER A 22 -0.61 -6.50 -6.12
C SER A 22 -1.86 -5.98 -5.41
N ALA A 23 -2.84 -5.48 -6.15
CA ALA A 23 -4.12 -5.06 -5.58
C ALA A 23 -4.89 -6.29 -5.07
N GLY A 24 -5.45 -6.20 -3.87
CA GLY A 24 -6.43 -7.17 -3.37
C GLY A 24 -7.76 -7.02 -4.12
N GLY A 25 -8.53 -8.10 -4.21
CA GLY A 25 -9.81 -8.12 -4.93
C GLY A 25 -10.91 -7.28 -4.28
N ASP A 26 -10.72 -6.84 -3.04
CA ASP A 26 -11.66 -6.05 -2.24
C ASP A 26 -11.51 -4.52 -2.42
N GLY A 27 -10.45 -4.05 -3.10
CA GLY A 27 -10.12 -2.63 -3.21
C GLY A 27 -9.68 -1.96 -1.90
N ALA A 28 -9.59 -2.74 -0.82
CA ALA A 28 -9.26 -2.29 0.53
C ALA A 28 -7.99 -2.95 1.08
N SER A 29 -7.40 -3.89 0.34
CA SER A 29 -6.22 -4.64 0.72
C SER A 29 -5.16 -4.63 -0.38
N VAL A 30 -3.89 -4.73 0.03
CA VAL A 30 -2.74 -4.88 -0.87
C VAL A 30 -2.02 -6.18 -0.54
N LEU A 31 -1.80 -7.01 -1.56
CA LEU A 31 -1.03 -8.23 -1.47
C LEU A 31 0.46 -7.90 -1.65
N ILE A 32 1.29 -8.36 -0.73
CA ILE A 32 2.76 -8.25 -0.83
C ILE A 32 3.38 -9.65 -0.83
N ALA A 33 4.57 -9.79 -1.43
CA ALA A 33 5.26 -11.07 -1.50
C ALA A 33 5.59 -11.63 -0.09
N SER A 34 6.09 -10.78 0.81
CA SER A 34 6.42 -11.13 2.19
C SER A 34 6.31 -9.90 3.10
N GLU A 35 6.22 -10.10 4.43
CA GLU A 35 6.26 -8.98 5.39
C GLU A 35 7.61 -8.24 5.44
N THR A 36 8.66 -8.90 4.93
CA THR A 36 10.00 -8.35 4.76
C THR A 36 10.19 -7.66 3.43
N ALA A 37 9.18 -7.64 2.55
CA ALA A 37 9.26 -6.97 1.26
C ALA A 37 9.64 -5.51 1.45
N THR A 38 10.68 -5.09 0.76
CA THR A 38 11.17 -3.72 0.71
C THR A 38 10.84 -3.10 -0.65
N GLY A 39 10.78 -1.78 -0.66
CA GLY A 39 10.58 -0.99 -1.86
C GLY A 39 11.06 0.43 -1.62
N THR A 40 11.46 1.10 -2.68
CA THR A 40 11.92 2.48 -2.60
C THR A 40 10.72 3.41 -2.47
N CYS A 41 10.80 4.38 -1.58
CA CYS A 41 9.81 5.45 -1.51
C CYS A 41 10.16 6.49 -2.58
N VAL A 42 9.22 6.75 -3.48
CA VAL A 42 9.33 7.74 -4.56
C VAL A 42 8.33 8.85 -4.24
N GLY A 43 8.82 9.90 -3.59
CA GLY A 43 8.09 11.08 -3.15
C GLY A 43 7.91 11.20 -1.64
N GLY A 44 7.72 12.45 -1.18
CA GLY A 44 7.51 12.78 0.22
C GLY A 44 8.79 12.89 1.04
N PRO A 45 8.72 12.79 2.39
CA PRO A 45 9.86 13.04 3.28
C PRO A 45 10.92 11.93 3.24
N TRP A 46 10.65 10.82 2.55
CA TRP A 46 11.53 9.65 2.47
C TRP A 46 11.90 9.30 1.02
N ASP A 47 11.80 10.26 0.11
CA ASP A 47 12.17 10.08 -1.30
C ASP A 47 13.57 9.47 -1.45
N GLY A 48 13.69 8.43 -2.26
CA GLY A 48 14.93 7.67 -2.48
C GLY A 48 15.30 6.69 -1.37
N SER A 49 14.54 6.61 -0.27
CA SER A 49 14.83 5.70 0.84
C SER A 49 14.15 4.34 0.68
N GLU A 50 14.87 3.26 0.98
CA GLU A 50 14.29 1.91 1.04
C GLU A 50 13.43 1.72 2.31
N ARG A 51 12.21 1.24 2.12
CA ARG A 51 11.22 1.06 3.20
C ARG A 51 10.53 -0.28 3.07
N ARG A 52 10.25 -0.90 4.22
CA ARG A 52 9.46 -2.13 4.27
C ARG A 52 8.00 -1.85 3.97
N ALA A 53 7.33 -2.80 3.34
CA ALA A 53 5.90 -2.77 3.07
C ALA A 53 5.05 -2.41 4.31
N ARG A 54 5.43 -2.96 5.48
CA ARG A 54 4.74 -2.71 6.76
C ARG A 54 5.10 -1.41 7.48
N SER A 55 6.06 -0.64 6.96
CA SER A 55 6.47 0.62 7.59
C SER A 55 5.34 1.66 7.53
N ALA A 56 5.24 2.47 8.59
CA ALA A 56 4.35 3.63 8.58
C ALA A 56 4.81 4.62 7.50
N CYS A 57 3.88 5.24 6.79
CA CYS A 57 4.16 6.27 5.81
C CYS A 57 3.74 7.63 6.37
N GLY A 58 4.67 8.60 6.43
CA GLY A 58 4.40 9.93 6.99
C GLY A 58 3.51 10.81 6.10
N GLN A 59 3.56 10.59 4.79
CA GLN A 59 2.62 11.18 3.82
C GLN A 59 2.01 10.05 2.98
N TRP A 60 1.13 9.30 3.62
CA TRP A 60 0.43 8.22 2.95
C TRP A 60 -0.54 8.78 1.91
N LEU A 61 -0.49 8.22 0.70
CA LEU A 61 -1.43 8.48 -0.39
C LEU A 61 -1.96 7.14 -0.87
N ARG A 62 -3.28 7.00 -1.01
CA ARG A 62 -3.88 5.75 -1.48
C ARG A 62 -3.29 5.36 -2.83
N TRP A 63 -2.84 4.11 -2.95
CA TRP A 63 -2.38 3.54 -4.22
C TRP A 63 -3.53 3.51 -5.24
N GLN A 64 -3.37 4.23 -6.34
CA GLN A 64 -4.40 4.45 -7.37
C GLN A 64 -4.69 3.20 -8.21
N ALA A 65 -3.79 2.21 -8.21
CA ALA A 65 -4.03 0.94 -8.87
C ALA A 65 -5.04 0.05 -8.12
N LEU A 66 -5.41 0.41 -6.88
CA LEU A 66 -6.47 -0.29 -6.17
C LEU A 66 -7.82 0.04 -6.81
N PRO A 67 -8.69 -0.97 -7.02
CA PRO A 67 -10.03 -0.68 -7.46
C PRO A 67 -10.72 0.25 -6.45
N PRO A 68 -11.67 1.09 -6.90
CA PRO A 68 -12.46 1.90 -6.00
C PRO A 68 -13.04 1.00 -4.90
N PRO A 69 -13.12 1.50 -3.65
CA PRO A 69 -13.73 0.71 -2.58
C PRO A 69 -15.12 0.29 -3.08
N ALA A 70 -15.42 -1.00 -3.00
CA ALA A 70 -16.72 -1.49 -3.44
C ALA A 70 -17.80 -0.60 -2.80
N PRO A 71 -18.79 -0.11 -3.57
CA PRO A 71 -19.84 0.71 -3.00
C PRO A 71 -20.47 -0.09 -1.88
N GLU A 72 -20.41 0.46 -0.66
CA GLU A 72 -21.15 -0.04 0.47
C GLU A 72 -22.60 -0.24 0.00
N ARG A 73 -23.06 -1.50 -0.09
CA ARG A 73 -24.48 -1.73 -0.30
C ARG A 73 -25.16 -1.33 1.00
N THR A 74 -25.59 -0.08 1.07
CA THR A 74 -26.57 0.37 2.05
C THR A 74 -27.87 -0.39 1.74
N GLU A 75 -28.18 -1.40 2.55
CA GLU A 75 -29.50 -2.02 2.66
C GLU A 75 -30.28 -1.40 3.83
#